data_AF-E2ZHH3-F1
#
_entry.id   AF-E2ZHH3-F1
#
_cell.length_a   1.000
_cell.length_b   1.000
_cell.length_c   1.000
_cell.angle_alpha   90.00
_cell.angle_beta   90.00
_cell.angle_gamma   90.00
#
_symmetry.space_group_name_H-M   'P 1'
#
loop_
_entity.id
_entity.type
_entity.pdbx_description
1 polymer ?
#
loop_
_entity_poly.entity_id
_entity_poly.type
_entity_poly.pdbx_seq_one_letter_code
_entity_poly.pdbx_strand_id
1 'polypeptide(L)'
;MDENEAAAAQLLNDLTGSYQELWPVILADEYKQTWLDDCTALVGEDNAEAAFEKLSSMVTGDVYGEDAVKAYANGGGAYFCGFTNSLATLTFDGETSTISGTDKDGNVLFSHTYHYIGMEPVRGLYEFESDDADSGEFTYFFLAPDTSAETYHIEFRYGSDADALSQYDAGDYAYWVASGISTDCDQTMIDNCIELFCTENLAD
;
A
#
# COMPACT_ATOMS: atom_id res chain seq x y z
N MET A 1 12.81 -25.97 -3.38
CA MET A 1 12.14 -24.76 -2.89
C MET A 1 12.47 -23.70 -3.91
N ASP A 2 11.43 -23.13 -4.52
CA ASP A 2 11.59 -21.98 -5.40
C ASP A 2 12.20 -20.84 -4.59
N GLU A 3 13.18 -20.10 -5.13
CA GLU A 3 13.79 -18.97 -4.43
C GLU A 3 12.73 -17.90 -4.10
N ASN A 4 11.72 -17.75 -4.97
CA ASN A 4 10.63 -16.81 -4.76
C ASN A 4 9.65 -17.25 -3.65
N GLU A 5 9.40 -18.56 -3.51
CA GLU A 5 8.55 -19.10 -2.43
C GLU A 5 9.20 -18.86 -1.06
N ALA A 6 10.52 -19.02 -0.96
CA ALA A 6 11.27 -18.73 0.26
C ALA A 6 11.24 -17.24 0.61
N ALA A 7 11.42 -16.38 -0.39
CA ALA A 7 11.37 -14.93 -0.22
C ALA A 7 9.95 -14.45 0.15
N ALA A 8 8.90 -15.04 -0.42
CA ALA A 8 7.51 -14.76 -0.07
C ALA A 8 7.21 -15.10 1.39
N ALA A 9 7.66 -16.27 1.86
CA ALA A 9 7.51 -16.65 3.26
C ALA A 9 8.29 -15.73 4.20
N GLN A 10 9.50 -15.29 3.80
CA GLN A 10 10.27 -14.33 4.57
C GLN A 10 9.56 -12.96 4.61
N LEU A 11 8.98 -12.51 3.50
CA LEU A 11 8.21 -11.27 3.44
C LEU A 11 7.07 -11.27 4.47
N LEU A 12 6.27 -12.34 4.56
CA LEU A 12 5.21 -12.41 5.58
C LEU A 12 5.76 -12.32 7.02
N ASN A 13 6.95 -12.89 7.27
CA ASN A 13 7.61 -12.74 8.57
C ASN A 13 8.03 -11.29 8.82
N ASP A 14 8.63 -10.63 7.83
CA ASP A 14 9.09 -9.24 7.93
C ASP A 14 7.92 -8.25 8.03
N LEU A 15 6.75 -8.61 7.51
CA LEU A 15 5.49 -7.87 7.63
C LEU A 15 4.76 -8.10 8.95
N THR A 16 5.22 -9.00 9.84
CA THR A 16 4.48 -9.33 11.06
C THR A 16 4.20 -8.08 11.91
N GLY A 17 2.92 -7.81 12.15
CA GLY A 17 2.47 -6.58 12.80
C GLY A 17 1.10 -6.12 12.32
N SER A 18 0.68 -4.96 12.80
CA SER A 18 -0.59 -4.32 12.39
C SER A 18 -0.33 -2.99 11.70
N TYR A 19 -1.15 -2.69 10.70
CA TYR A 19 -0.99 -1.54 9.81
C TYR A 19 -2.30 -0.78 9.66
N GLN A 20 -2.19 0.54 9.63
CA GLN A 20 -3.26 1.48 9.27
C GLN A 20 -2.91 2.17 7.94
N GLU A 21 -3.86 2.90 7.35
CA GLU A 21 -3.62 3.66 6.12
C GLU A 21 -2.44 4.64 6.27
N LEU A 22 -1.52 4.64 5.31
CA LEU A 22 -0.31 5.45 5.33
C LEU A 22 -0.62 6.95 5.20
N TRP A 23 -1.34 7.31 4.12
CA TRP A 23 -1.46 8.70 3.68
C TRP A 23 -2.17 9.62 4.67
N PRO A 24 -3.25 9.21 5.37
CA PRO A 24 -3.83 10.05 6.42
C PRO A 24 -2.87 10.36 7.57
N VAL A 25 -1.90 9.50 7.84
CA VAL A 25 -0.88 9.71 8.88
C VAL A 25 0.15 10.71 8.40
N ILE A 26 0.84 10.40 7.31
CA ILE A 26 2.02 11.18 6.91
C ILE A 26 1.65 12.51 6.24
N LEU A 27 0.40 12.67 5.76
CA LEU A 27 -0.12 13.95 5.25
C LEU A 27 -0.82 14.79 6.33
N ALA A 28 -0.81 14.37 7.59
CA ALA A 28 -1.38 15.17 8.68
C ALA A 28 -0.70 16.55 8.77
N ASP A 29 -1.48 17.57 9.12
CA ASP A 29 -1.02 18.97 9.18
C ASP A 29 0.25 19.16 10.02
N GLU A 30 0.45 18.32 11.04
CA GLU A 30 1.63 18.38 11.92
C GLU A 30 2.94 17.99 11.21
N TYR A 31 2.88 17.22 10.13
CA TYR A 31 4.04 16.81 9.32
C TYR A 31 4.24 17.68 8.09
N LYS A 32 3.38 18.68 7.86
CA LYS A 32 3.49 19.57 6.69
C LYS A 32 4.86 20.24 6.61
N GLN A 33 5.45 20.64 7.73
CA GLN A 33 6.78 21.25 7.70
C GLN A 33 7.87 20.25 7.32
N THR A 34 7.82 19.00 7.81
CA THR A 34 8.75 17.94 7.42
C THR A 34 8.76 17.75 5.91
N TRP A 35 7.58 17.64 5.31
CA TRP A 35 7.44 17.58 3.84
C TRP A 35 8.09 18.75 3.11
N LEU A 36 7.86 19.98 3.60
CA LEU A 36 8.41 21.17 2.96
C LEU A 36 9.92 21.26 3.11
N ASP A 37 10.47 20.83 4.23
CA ASP A 37 11.91 20.79 4.47
C ASP A 37 12.59 19.78 3.52
N ASP A 38 12.02 18.57 3.39
CA ASP A 38 12.55 17.54 2.49
C ASP A 38 12.41 17.92 1.01
N CYS A 39 11.25 18.46 0.61
CA CYS A 39 11.08 19.01 -0.74
C CYS A 39 12.06 20.16 -1.00
N THR A 40 12.28 21.06 -0.02
CA THR A 40 13.24 22.17 -0.15
C THR A 40 14.66 21.67 -0.38
N ALA A 41 15.06 20.60 0.32
CA ALA A 41 16.38 19.99 0.15
C ALA A 41 16.62 19.47 -1.28
N LEU A 42 15.56 19.01 -1.97
CA LEU A 42 15.64 18.40 -3.30
C LEU A 42 15.43 19.42 -4.43
N VAL A 43 14.42 20.29 -4.32
CA VAL A 43 13.99 21.18 -5.42
C VAL A 43 14.13 22.67 -5.11
N GLY A 44 14.58 23.03 -3.91
CA GLY A 44 14.73 24.41 -3.44
C GLY A 44 13.43 25.02 -2.90
N GLU A 45 13.59 26.05 -2.06
CA GLU A 45 12.50 26.70 -1.30
C GLU A 45 11.37 27.21 -2.22
N ASP A 46 11.73 27.81 -3.35
CA ASP A 46 10.76 28.37 -4.31
C ASP A 46 9.84 27.31 -4.95
N ASN A 47 10.25 26.03 -4.95
CA ASN A 47 9.51 24.93 -5.58
C ASN A 47 8.91 23.93 -4.57
N ALA A 48 9.25 24.03 -3.29
CA ALA A 48 8.92 23.01 -2.29
C ALA A 48 7.41 22.80 -2.11
N GLU A 49 6.65 23.89 -2.02
CA GLU A 49 5.18 23.82 -1.87
C GLU A 49 4.52 23.13 -3.07
N ALA A 50 4.92 23.50 -4.29
CA ALA A 50 4.39 22.92 -5.51
C ALA A 50 4.79 21.44 -5.68
N ALA A 51 5.99 21.08 -5.22
CA ALA A 51 6.44 19.69 -5.18
C ALA A 51 5.58 18.87 -4.21
N PHE A 52 5.36 19.35 -2.98
CA PHE A 52 4.45 18.71 -2.03
C PHE A 52 3.03 18.55 -2.59
N GLU A 53 2.46 19.60 -3.18
CA GLU A 53 1.11 19.55 -3.77
C GLU A 53 1.03 18.49 -4.88
N LYS A 54 2.05 18.41 -5.74
CA LYS A 54 2.12 17.40 -6.79
C LYS A 54 2.22 16.00 -6.20
N LEU A 55 3.16 15.76 -5.28
CA LEU A 55 3.40 14.46 -4.65
C LEU A 55 2.16 13.94 -3.93
N SER A 56 1.57 14.75 -3.06
CA SER A 56 0.32 14.40 -2.36
C SER A 56 -0.83 14.12 -3.32
N SER A 57 -0.95 14.86 -4.44
CA SER A 57 -2.02 14.62 -5.43
C SER A 57 -1.90 13.28 -6.18
N MET A 58 -0.73 12.65 -6.22
CA MET A 58 -0.53 11.38 -6.94
C MET A 58 -1.13 10.17 -6.21
N VAL A 59 -1.29 10.29 -4.89
CA VAL A 59 -1.61 9.20 -3.95
C VAL A 59 -2.92 9.41 -3.18
N THR A 60 -3.58 10.54 -3.42
CA THR A 60 -4.87 10.93 -2.80
C THR A 60 -6.02 10.86 -3.80
N GLY A 61 -5.96 9.94 -4.78
CA GLY A 61 -7.08 9.70 -5.68
C GLY A 61 -8.30 9.19 -4.91
N ASP A 62 -9.48 9.79 -5.11
CA ASP A 62 -10.71 9.41 -4.40
C ASP A 62 -11.54 8.32 -5.11
N VAL A 63 -11.10 7.90 -6.30
CA VAL A 63 -11.81 6.91 -7.13
C VAL A 63 -10.86 5.80 -7.58
N TYR A 64 -11.41 4.60 -7.69
CA TYR A 64 -10.75 3.43 -8.26
C TYR A 64 -11.74 2.59 -9.09
N GLY A 65 -11.26 1.51 -9.69
CA GLY A 65 -12.05 0.60 -10.49
C GLY A 65 -12.63 1.28 -11.73
N GLU A 66 -13.85 0.88 -12.12
CA GLU A 66 -14.51 1.46 -13.28
C GLU A 66 -14.70 2.99 -13.21
N ASP A 67 -14.86 3.54 -12.00
CA ASP A 67 -15.07 4.97 -11.83
C ASP A 67 -13.80 5.76 -12.13
N ALA A 68 -12.63 5.24 -11.72
CA ALA A 68 -11.34 5.80 -12.13
C ALA A 68 -11.10 5.67 -13.64
N VAL A 69 -11.41 4.51 -14.24
CA VAL A 69 -11.28 4.32 -15.70
C VAL A 69 -12.10 5.36 -16.47
N LYS A 70 -13.34 5.63 -16.02
CA LYS A 70 -14.21 6.66 -16.61
C LYS A 70 -13.65 8.06 -16.40
N ALA A 71 -13.15 8.36 -15.20
CA ALA A 71 -12.60 9.67 -14.85
C ALA A 71 -11.33 10.01 -15.65
N TYR A 72 -10.47 9.02 -15.87
CA TYR A 72 -9.12 9.21 -16.44
C TYR A 72 -9.02 8.92 -17.95
N ALA A 73 -10.14 8.65 -18.62
CA ALA A 73 -10.19 8.30 -20.04
C ALA A 73 -9.54 9.34 -20.99
N ASN A 74 -9.35 10.58 -20.55
CA ASN A 74 -8.74 11.66 -21.33
C ASN A 74 -7.31 12.01 -20.88
N GLY A 75 -6.66 11.12 -20.12
CA GLY A 75 -5.30 11.30 -19.61
C GLY A 75 -5.25 11.84 -18.17
N GLY A 76 -4.10 11.62 -17.52
CA GLY A 76 -3.91 11.85 -16.09
C GLY A 76 -4.25 10.60 -15.26
N GLY A 77 -4.40 10.80 -13.96
CA GLY A 77 -4.83 9.78 -13.00
C GLY A 77 -4.01 9.80 -11.73
N ALA A 78 -4.68 9.85 -10.59
CA ALA A 78 -4.11 9.59 -9.28
C ALA A 78 -4.50 8.17 -8.87
N TYR A 79 -3.60 7.48 -8.17
CA TYR A 79 -3.96 6.22 -7.54
C TYR A 79 -4.73 6.52 -6.25
N PHE A 80 -5.77 5.73 -6.00
CA PHE A 80 -6.32 5.59 -4.67
C PHE A 80 -5.39 4.68 -3.87
N CYS A 81 -4.78 5.21 -2.82
CA CYS A 81 -3.84 4.47 -1.98
C CYS A 81 -4.35 4.17 -0.57
N GLY A 82 -5.66 4.29 -0.35
CA GLY A 82 -6.33 3.91 0.88
C GLY A 82 -6.75 2.44 0.90
N PHE A 83 -7.30 2.02 2.05
CA PHE A 83 -7.86 0.70 2.24
C PHE A 83 -9.32 0.69 1.75
N THR A 84 -9.74 -0.42 1.14
CA THR A 84 -11.13 -0.62 0.67
C THR A 84 -11.93 -1.47 1.67
N ASN A 85 -13.19 -1.77 1.34
CA ASN A 85 -14.01 -2.78 2.02
C ASN A 85 -14.17 -2.58 3.56
N SER A 86 -14.13 -1.32 4.02
CA SER A 86 -14.20 -0.94 5.45
C SER A 86 -13.02 -1.39 6.31
N LEU A 87 -11.96 -1.92 5.70
CA LEU A 87 -10.73 -2.28 6.39
C LEU A 87 -10.10 -1.03 7.01
N ALA A 88 -9.87 -1.07 8.32
CA ALA A 88 -9.19 0.00 9.05
C ALA A 88 -7.82 -0.44 9.57
N THR A 89 -7.70 -1.72 9.95
CA THR A 89 -6.43 -2.29 10.38
C THR A 89 -6.21 -3.63 9.71
N LEU A 90 -5.06 -3.77 9.04
CA LEU A 90 -4.57 -5.01 8.46
C LEU A 90 -3.50 -5.59 9.38
N THR A 91 -3.57 -6.88 9.69
CA THR A 91 -2.62 -7.55 10.58
C THR A 91 -2.05 -8.79 9.90
N PHE A 92 -0.72 -8.88 9.88
CA PHE A 92 0.02 -10.04 9.42
C PHE A 92 0.56 -10.83 10.63
N ASP A 93 0.37 -12.13 10.60
CA ASP A 93 1.07 -13.09 11.45
C ASP A 93 1.89 -14.00 10.53
N GLY A 94 3.17 -13.66 10.36
CA GLY A 94 4.08 -14.40 9.49
C GLY A 94 4.42 -15.81 9.98
N GLU A 95 4.31 -16.08 11.29
CA GLU A 95 4.56 -17.42 11.85
C GLU A 95 3.51 -18.41 11.36
N THR A 96 2.26 -17.97 11.25
CA THR A 96 1.14 -18.79 10.79
C THR A 96 0.71 -18.52 9.35
N SER A 97 1.38 -17.58 8.65
CA SER A 97 0.97 -17.08 7.33
C SER A 97 -0.49 -16.61 7.31
N THR A 98 -0.94 -16.02 8.42
CA THR A 98 -2.31 -15.53 8.57
C THR A 98 -2.33 -14.03 8.27
N ILE A 99 -3.27 -13.62 7.44
CA ILE A 99 -3.61 -12.21 7.23
C ILE A 99 -5.04 -12.01 7.75
N SER A 100 -5.22 -10.97 8.55
CA SER A 100 -6.52 -10.63 9.14
C SER A 100 -6.78 -9.14 9.06
N GLY A 101 -8.05 -8.76 9.13
CA GLY A 101 -8.45 -7.37 9.05
C GLY A 101 -9.60 -7.04 9.98
N THR A 102 -9.57 -5.82 10.52
CA THR A 102 -10.67 -5.28 11.33
C THR A 102 -11.18 -3.96 10.78
N ASP A 103 -12.46 -3.69 11.03
CA ASP A 103 -13.03 -2.36 10.80
C ASP A 103 -12.63 -1.37 11.90
N LYS A 104 -13.01 -0.10 11.72
CA LYS A 104 -12.72 0.98 12.67
C LYS A 104 -13.28 0.78 14.09
N ASP A 105 -14.28 -0.10 14.24
CA ASP A 105 -14.91 -0.43 15.52
C ASP A 105 -14.25 -1.68 16.15
N GLY A 106 -13.25 -2.26 15.48
CA GLY A 106 -12.51 -3.45 15.92
C GLY A 106 -13.22 -4.76 15.60
N ASN A 107 -14.27 -4.76 14.77
CA ASN A 107 -14.90 -6.00 14.33
C ASN A 107 -14.04 -6.69 13.28
N VAL A 108 -13.87 -8.01 13.41
CA VAL A 108 -13.15 -8.83 12.44
C VAL A 108 -13.94 -8.85 11.12
N LEU A 109 -13.27 -8.44 10.04
CA LEU A 109 -13.78 -8.51 8.67
C LEU A 109 -13.41 -9.84 8.01
N PHE A 110 -12.17 -10.28 8.22
CA PHE A 110 -11.64 -11.54 7.70
C PHE A 110 -10.43 -11.99 8.53
N SER A 111 -10.09 -13.27 8.45
CA SER A 111 -8.87 -13.85 9.03
C SER A 111 -8.64 -15.21 8.40
N HIS A 112 -7.64 -15.31 7.52
CA HIS A 112 -7.36 -16.53 6.77
C HIS A 112 -5.87 -16.84 6.72
N THR A 113 -5.54 -18.11 6.53
CA THR A 113 -4.19 -18.53 6.15
C THR A 113 -4.02 -18.38 4.64
N TYR A 114 -2.82 -18.01 4.21
CA TYR A 114 -2.49 -17.79 2.81
C TYR A 114 -1.24 -18.58 2.41
N HIS A 115 -1.20 -19.01 1.16
CA HIS A 115 -0.02 -19.63 0.54
C HIS A 115 0.41 -18.87 -0.70
N TYR A 116 1.71 -18.87 -0.96
CA TYR A 116 2.30 -18.25 -2.16
C TYR A 116 1.89 -19.01 -3.42
N ILE A 117 1.45 -18.29 -4.45
CA ILE A 117 1.02 -18.86 -5.74
C ILE A 117 1.84 -18.38 -6.95
N GLY A 118 2.58 -17.27 -6.82
CA GLY A 118 3.27 -16.69 -7.96
C GLY A 118 3.80 -15.29 -7.69
N MET A 119 4.43 -14.71 -8.70
CA MET A 119 4.93 -13.34 -8.66
C MET A 119 4.33 -12.58 -9.84
N GLU A 120 3.73 -11.42 -9.53
CA GLU A 120 3.08 -10.55 -10.50
C GLU A 120 4.13 -10.02 -11.48
N PRO A 121 3.98 -10.25 -12.80
CA PRO A 121 5.07 -10.07 -13.75
C PRO A 121 5.41 -8.61 -14.08
N VAL A 122 4.51 -7.66 -13.82
CA VAL A 122 4.67 -6.24 -14.20
C VAL A 122 5.42 -5.46 -13.12
N ARG A 123 5.00 -5.58 -11.86
CA ARG A 123 5.56 -4.83 -10.74
C ARG A 123 6.29 -5.69 -9.70
N GLY A 124 6.26 -7.03 -9.85
CA GLY A 124 7.02 -7.93 -8.98
C GLY A 124 6.41 -8.12 -7.60
N LEU A 125 5.08 -8.05 -7.48
CA LEU A 125 4.39 -8.31 -6.22
C LEU A 125 4.34 -9.83 -5.97
N TYR A 126 4.52 -10.25 -4.73
CA TYR A 126 4.30 -11.64 -4.32
C TYR A 126 2.80 -11.91 -4.23
N GLU A 127 2.33 -12.92 -4.95
CA GLU A 127 0.93 -13.30 -5.02
C GLU A 127 0.64 -14.42 -4.01
N PHE A 128 -0.38 -14.20 -3.19
CA PHE A 128 -0.85 -15.12 -2.18
C PHE A 128 -2.34 -15.42 -2.39
N GLU A 129 -2.72 -16.68 -2.21
CA GLU A 129 -4.10 -17.16 -2.24
C GLU A 129 -4.48 -17.70 -0.87
N SER A 130 -5.70 -17.41 -0.44
CA SER A 130 -6.26 -17.93 0.80
C SER A 130 -6.49 -19.44 0.72
N ASP A 131 -6.21 -20.16 1.81
CA ASP A 131 -6.54 -21.57 1.96
C ASP A 131 -8.04 -21.83 2.19
N ASP A 132 -8.80 -20.77 2.52
CA ASP A 132 -10.21 -20.85 2.88
C ASP A 132 -11.12 -20.58 1.66
N ALA A 133 -12.18 -21.38 1.53
CA ALA A 133 -13.08 -21.31 0.36
C ALA A 133 -14.08 -20.13 0.40
N ASP A 134 -14.18 -19.43 1.53
CA ASP A 134 -15.15 -18.37 1.80
C ASP A 134 -14.50 -17.01 2.08
N SER A 135 -13.27 -16.79 1.60
CA SER A 135 -12.48 -15.56 1.81
C SER A 135 -12.98 -14.33 1.03
N GLY A 136 -13.90 -14.52 0.06
CA GLY A 136 -14.60 -13.43 -0.62
C GLY A 136 -13.64 -12.41 -1.24
N GLU A 137 -13.80 -11.12 -0.89
CA GLU A 137 -12.94 -10.05 -1.40
C GLU A 137 -11.48 -10.18 -0.95
N PHE A 138 -11.21 -10.93 0.11
CA PHE A 138 -9.87 -11.12 0.67
C PHE A 138 -9.27 -12.46 0.22
N THR A 139 -9.68 -13.00 -0.93
CA THR A 139 -9.18 -14.28 -1.43
C THR A 139 -7.71 -14.19 -1.86
N TYR A 140 -7.33 -13.13 -2.54
CA TYR A 140 -5.96 -12.92 -3.03
C TYR A 140 -5.33 -11.69 -2.39
N PHE A 141 -4.04 -11.77 -2.06
CA PHE A 141 -3.20 -10.65 -1.65
C PHE A 141 -1.96 -10.58 -2.53
N PHE A 142 -1.73 -9.44 -3.16
CA PHE A 142 -0.49 -9.16 -3.90
C PHE A 142 0.31 -8.15 -3.08
N LEU A 143 1.48 -8.56 -2.61
CA LEU A 143 2.29 -7.79 -1.66
C LEU A 143 3.57 -7.31 -2.33
N ALA A 144 3.85 -6.02 -2.27
CA ALA A 144 5.15 -5.49 -2.65
C ALA A 144 6.21 -5.91 -1.61
N PRO A 145 7.51 -5.99 -1.98
CA PRO A 145 8.60 -6.26 -1.04
C PRO A 145 8.92 -5.10 -0.08
N ASP A 146 7.96 -4.22 0.18
CA ASP A 146 8.06 -3.08 1.09
C ASP A 146 7.79 -3.51 2.52
N THR A 147 8.61 -3.03 3.46
CA THR A 147 8.51 -3.41 4.87
C THR A 147 8.75 -2.21 5.78
N SER A 148 8.19 -2.26 6.99
CA SER A 148 8.42 -1.25 8.03
C SER A 148 9.90 -1.04 8.36
N ALA A 149 10.73 -2.08 8.18
CA ALA A 149 12.15 -2.04 8.52
C ALA A 149 13.01 -1.35 7.44
N GLU A 150 12.68 -1.57 6.17
CA GLU A 150 13.52 -1.13 5.04
C GLU A 150 12.94 0.10 4.31
N THR A 151 11.63 0.14 4.10
CA THR A 151 10.96 1.22 3.34
C THR A 151 9.90 1.97 4.15
N TYR A 152 9.78 1.66 5.46
CA TYR A 152 8.96 2.38 6.44
C TYR A 152 7.43 2.32 6.22
N HIS A 153 6.99 1.61 5.19
CA HIS A 153 5.58 1.39 4.85
C HIS A 153 5.42 0.01 4.20
N ILE A 154 4.18 -0.34 3.86
CA ILE A 154 3.84 -1.52 3.08
C ILE A 154 2.99 -1.10 1.89
N GLU A 155 3.08 -1.83 0.78
CA GLU A 155 2.20 -1.66 -0.37
C GLU A 155 1.58 -2.99 -0.79
N PHE A 156 0.28 -2.97 -1.11
CA PHE A 156 -0.43 -4.19 -1.44
C PHE A 156 -1.70 -3.95 -2.25
N ARG A 157 -2.22 -5.03 -2.82
CA ARG A 157 -3.55 -5.12 -3.45
C ARG A 157 -4.23 -6.37 -2.91
N TYR A 158 -5.55 -6.36 -2.78
CA TYR A 158 -6.32 -7.56 -2.46
C TYR A 158 -7.64 -7.62 -3.20
N GLY A 159 -8.14 -8.82 -3.47
CA GLY A 159 -9.35 -8.98 -4.26
C GLY A 159 -9.82 -10.42 -4.36
N SER A 160 -10.96 -10.61 -5.03
CA SER A 160 -11.56 -11.91 -5.26
C SER A 160 -11.15 -12.57 -6.60
N ASP A 161 -10.47 -11.82 -7.48
CA ASP A 161 -10.05 -12.27 -8.81
C ASP A 161 -8.61 -11.80 -9.08
N ALA A 162 -7.68 -12.76 -9.18
CA ALA A 162 -6.26 -12.51 -9.42
C ALA A 162 -5.98 -11.85 -10.78
N ASP A 163 -6.73 -12.22 -11.83
CA ASP A 163 -6.55 -11.64 -13.17
C ASP A 163 -6.97 -10.17 -13.17
N ALA A 164 -8.06 -9.85 -12.48
CA ALA A 164 -8.52 -8.47 -12.29
C ALA A 164 -7.55 -7.66 -11.42
N LEU A 165 -7.01 -8.24 -10.35
CA LEU A 165 -6.02 -7.56 -9.50
C LEU A 165 -4.75 -7.20 -10.27
N SER A 166 -4.37 -8.01 -11.24
CA SER A 166 -3.22 -7.80 -12.11
C SER A 166 -3.41 -6.64 -13.11
N GLN A 167 -4.63 -6.10 -13.24
CA GLN A 167 -4.92 -4.94 -14.08
C GLN A 167 -4.83 -3.63 -13.28
N TYR A 168 -3.84 -2.79 -13.61
CA TYR A 168 -3.60 -1.53 -12.90
C TYR A 168 -4.41 -0.35 -13.44
N ASP A 169 -4.87 -0.40 -14.69
CA ASP A 169 -5.57 0.69 -15.38
C ASP A 169 -6.92 0.25 -15.98
N ALA A 170 -7.37 -0.96 -15.66
CA ALA A 170 -8.64 -1.53 -16.12
C ALA A 170 -9.27 -2.45 -15.06
N GLY A 171 -10.58 -2.68 -15.17
CA GLY A 171 -11.32 -3.58 -14.30
C GLY A 171 -11.64 -3.00 -12.91
N ASP A 172 -12.06 -3.87 -12.01
CA ASP A 172 -12.64 -3.50 -10.71
C ASP A 172 -11.61 -2.92 -9.73
N TYR A 173 -10.32 -3.20 -9.96
CA TYR A 173 -9.19 -2.75 -9.13
C TYR A 173 -8.28 -1.72 -9.83
N ALA A 174 -8.74 -1.13 -10.94
CA ALA A 174 -8.00 -0.11 -11.66
C ALA A 174 -7.65 1.08 -10.74
N TYR A 175 -6.45 1.61 -10.87
CA TYR A 175 -5.97 2.79 -10.13
C TYR A 175 -6.03 2.66 -8.60
N TRP A 176 -5.98 1.45 -8.05
CA TRP A 176 -5.91 1.24 -6.60
C TRP A 176 -4.69 0.41 -6.21
N VAL A 177 -3.85 0.93 -5.32
CA VAL A 177 -2.75 0.20 -4.66
C VAL A 177 -2.71 0.72 -3.24
N ALA A 178 -3.07 -0.10 -2.26
CA ALA A 178 -3.13 0.32 -0.87
C ALA A 178 -1.72 0.49 -0.30
N SER A 179 -1.52 1.54 0.49
CA SER A 179 -0.28 1.75 1.25
C SER A 179 -0.60 1.83 2.75
N GLY A 180 0.18 1.12 3.56
CA GLY A 180 -0.01 1.05 5.02
C GLY A 180 1.24 1.45 5.80
N ILE A 181 1.05 1.94 7.03
CA ILE A 181 2.11 2.20 8.00
C ILE A 181 1.82 1.44 9.29
N SER A 182 2.86 1.00 9.99
CA SER A 182 2.72 0.31 11.27
C SER A 182 1.87 1.12 12.25
N THR A 183 0.94 0.48 12.94
CA THR A 183 0.18 1.13 14.02
C THR A 183 1.06 1.53 15.21
N ASP A 184 2.26 0.94 15.30
CA ASP A 184 3.28 1.26 16.29
C ASP A 184 4.33 2.26 15.73
N CYS A 185 4.07 2.92 14.60
CA CYS A 185 5.01 3.87 14.02
C CYS A 185 5.37 4.99 14.99
N ASP A 186 6.66 5.30 15.07
CA ASP A 186 7.16 6.47 15.79
C ASP A 186 7.45 7.62 14.84
N GLN A 187 7.86 8.76 15.41
CA GLN A 187 8.20 9.95 14.63
C GLN A 187 9.31 9.67 13.62
N THR A 188 10.30 8.85 13.97
CA THR A 188 11.42 8.55 13.09
C THR A 188 10.97 7.74 11.88
N MET A 189 10.09 6.76 12.04
CA MET A 189 9.50 6.04 10.92
C MET A 189 8.72 6.97 9.99
N ILE A 190 7.94 7.90 10.55
CA ILE A 190 7.17 8.88 9.76
C ILE A 190 8.10 9.80 8.98
N ASP A 191 9.10 10.39 9.64
CA ASP A 191 10.08 11.29 9.00
C ASP A 191 10.82 10.56 7.87
N ASN A 192 11.32 9.34 8.13
CA ASN A 192 12.01 8.56 7.12
C ASN A 192 11.11 8.18 5.94
N CYS A 193 9.83 7.88 6.20
CA CYS A 193 8.88 7.56 5.14
C CYS A 193 8.62 8.77 4.22
N ILE A 194 8.51 9.97 4.80
CA ILE A 194 8.33 11.21 4.05
C ILE A 194 9.59 11.53 3.24
N GLU A 195 10.77 11.44 3.86
CA GLU A 195 12.07 11.69 3.20
C GLU A 195 12.27 10.74 2.02
N LEU A 196 11.99 9.44 2.23
CA LEU A 196 12.09 8.41 1.20
C LEU A 196 11.18 8.75 0.01
N PHE A 197 9.90 9.02 0.26
CA PHE A 197 8.95 9.31 -0.81
C PHE A 197 9.32 10.58 -1.59
N CYS A 198 9.76 11.64 -0.89
CA CYS A 198 10.27 12.85 -1.53
C CYS A 198 11.48 12.52 -2.43
N THR A 199 12.44 11.77 -1.91
CA THR A 199 13.67 11.41 -2.61
C THR A 199 13.38 10.60 -3.86
N GLU A 200 12.56 9.56 -3.78
CA GLU A 200 12.24 8.68 -4.91
C GLU A 200 11.52 9.41 -6.06
N ASN A 201 10.78 10.48 -5.76
CA ASN A 201 9.93 11.15 -6.74
C ASN A 201 10.44 12.51 -7.22
N LEU A 202 11.41 13.11 -6.51
CA LEU A 202 11.96 14.43 -6.83
C LEU A 202 13.46 14.43 -7.13
N ALA A 203 14.21 13.42 -6.68
CA ALA A 203 15.64 13.34 -7.00
C ALA A 203 15.85 13.03 -8.49
N ASP A 204 16.84 13.70 -9.10
CA ASP A 204 17.26 13.52 -10.49
C ASP A 204 18.01 12.20 -10.76
#